data_AF-A0A932DHI6-F1
#
_entry.id   AF-A0A932DHI6-F1
#
_cell.length_a   1.000
_cell.length_b   1.000
_cell.length_c   1.000
_cell.angle_alpha   90.00
_cell.angle_beta   90.00
_cell.angle_gamma   90.00
#
_symmetry.space_group_name_H-M   'P 1'
#
loop_
_entity.id
_entity.type
_entity.pdbx_description
1 polymer ?
#
loop_
_entity_poly.entity_id
_entity_poly.type
_entity_poly.pdbx_seq_one_letter_code
_entity_poly.pdbx_strand_id
1 'polypeptide(L)' 'MADARSPKPGLRNIKLTIEYDGTGFSGWQRLSKGRSIQGEIERAIRAVTREQVNPIGAGRTDAGVHALGQV' A
#
# COMPACT_ATOMS: atom_id res chain seq x y z
N MET A 1 6.08 20.51 -19.33
CA MET A 1 6.29 19.34 -18.45
C MET A 1 4.94 18.67 -18.28
N ALA A 2 4.73 17.47 -18.81
CA ALA A 2 3.44 16.77 -18.69
C ALA A 2 3.20 16.37 -17.23
N ASP A 3 1.98 16.60 -16.72
CA ASP A 3 1.57 16.18 -15.37
C ASP A 3 1.63 14.65 -15.28
N ALA A 4 2.55 14.15 -14.44
CA ALA A 4 2.74 12.72 -14.18
C ALA A 4 1.51 12.05 -13.53
N ARG A 5 0.45 12.82 -13.20
CA ARG A 5 -0.81 12.37 -12.64
C ARG A 5 -1.95 12.26 -13.67
N SER A 6 -1.69 12.50 -14.95
CA SER A 6 -2.68 12.24 -16.00
C SER A 6 -3.03 10.74 -15.98
N PRO A 7 -4.29 10.35 -15.71
CA PRO A 7 -4.66 8.94 -15.65
C PRO A 7 -4.38 8.30 -17.02
N LYS A 8 -3.59 7.23 -17.05
CA LYS A 8 -3.40 6.48 -18.30
C LYS A 8 -4.76 5.90 -18.69
N PRO A 9 -5.18 6.03 -19.97
CA PRO A 9 -6.44 5.44 -20.42
C PRO A 9 -6.50 3.95 -20.04
N GLY A 10 -7.57 3.56 -19.34
CA GLY A 10 -7.77 2.18 -18.86
C GLY A 10 -7.32 1.90 -17.42
N LEU A 11 -6.60 2.80 -16.75
CA LEU A 11 -6.28 2.65 -15.32
C LEU A 11 -7.41 3.21 -14.44
N ARG A 12 -7.84 2.41 -13.45
CA ARG A 12 -8.85 2.79 -12.46
C ARG A 12 -8.17 3.19 -11.16
N ASN A 13 -8.58 4.32 -10.59
CA ASN A 13 -8.24 4.66 -9.22
C ASN A 13 -9.24 3.98 -8.28
N ILE A 14 -8.74 3.12 -7.41
CA ILE A 14 -9.55 2.37 -6.45
C ILE A 14 -9.15 2.83 -5.05
N LYS A 15 -10.12 3.31 -4.27
CA LYS A 15 -9.94 3.59 -2.85
C LYS A 15 -10.14 2.29 -2.07
N LEU A 16 -9.21 1.96 -1.19
CA LEU A 16 -9.34 0.88 -0.22
C LEU A 16 -9.48 1.49 1.17
N THR A 17 -10.02 0.73 2.11
CA THR A 17 -9.96 1.04 3.54
C THR A 17 -9.52 -0.24 4.23
N ILE A 18 -8.39 -0.18 4.91
CA ILE A 18 -7.64 -1.34 5.35
C ILE A 18 -7.42 -1.25 6.86
N GLU A 19 -7.80 -2.31 7.55
CA GLU A 19 -7.43 -2.57 8.93
C GLU A 19 -6.21 -3.49 8.96
N TYR A 20 -5.30 -3.25 9.91
CA TYR A 20 -4.21 -4.15 10.19
C TYR A 20 -3.74 -4.09 11.65
N ASP A 21 -3.32 -5.25 12.13
CA ASP A 21 -2.47 -5.37 13.30
C ASP A 21 -1.00 -5.14 12.89
N GLY A 22 -0.38 -4.09 13.43
CA GLY A 22 1.01 -3.74 13.17
C GLY A 22 2.04 -4.66 13.84
N THR A 23 1.64 -5.58 14.73
CA THR A 23 2.59 -6.46 15.42
C THR A 23 3.44 -7.27 14.42
N GLY A 24 4.76 -7.18 14.57
CA GLY A 24 5.72 -7.87 13.70
C GLY A 24 5.97 -7.18 12.34
N PHE A 25 5.37 -6.02 12.09
CA PHE A 25 5.63 -5.19 10.92
C PHE A 25 6.55 -4.02 11.25
N SER A 26 7.44 -3.72 10.31
CA SER A 26 8.34 -2.57 10.32
C SER A 26 7.65 -1.26 9.88
N GLY A 27 6.32 -1.19 10.03
CA GLY A 27 5.49 -0.04 9.69
C GLY A 27 4.83 -0.13 8.32
N TRP A 28 4.28 1.00 7.88
CA TRP A 28 3.58 1.11 6.59
C TRP A 28 4.51 0.87 5.41
N GLN A 29 5.56 1.69 5.29
CA GLN A 29 6.37 1.81 4.08
C GLN A 29 7.25 0.57 3.89
N ARG A 30 7.41 0.13 2.63
CA ARG A 30 8.44 -0.86 2.29
C ARG A 30 9.83 -0.36 2.64
N LEU A 31 10.60 -1.22 3.31
CA LEU A 31 12.02 -1.03 3.61
C LEU A 31 12.85 -2.07 2.87
N SER A 32 14.18 -1.91 2.85
CA SER A 32 15.09 -2.88 2.24
C SER A 32 15.10 -4.24 2.94
N LYS A 33 14.71 -4.28 4.23
CA LYS A 33 14.57 -5.47 5.06
C LYS A 33 13.36 -5.33 5.98
N GLY A 34 12.80 -6.46 6.40
CA GLY A 34 11.64 -6.51 7.29
C GLY A 34 10.31 -6.56 6.53
N ARG A 35 9.26 -7.05 7.21
CA ARG A 35 7.90 -7.09 6.67
C ARG A 35 7.25 -5.74 6.88
N SER A 36 6.56 -5.22 5.87
CA SER A 36 5.86 -3.92 5.93
C SER A 36 4.44 -4.09 5.40
N ILE A 37 3.52 -3.25 5.87
CA ILE A 37 2.11 -3.33 5.48
C ILE A 37 1.94 -3.08 3.98
N GLN A 38 2.61 -2.06 3.42
CA GLN A 38 2.59 -1.76 1.98
C GLN A 38 3.08 -2.97 1.17
N GLY A 39 4.16 -3.62 1.61
CA GLY A 39 4.68 -4.81 0.92
C GLY A 39 3.73 -6.01 0.95
N GLU A 40 3.01 -6.25 2.04
CA GLU A 40 2.00 -7.30 2.08
C GLU A 40 0.82 -6.99 1.16
N ILE A 41 0.34 -5.74 1.15
CA ILE A 41 -0.76 -5.31 0.28
C ILE A 41 -0.37 -5.45 -1.20
N GLU A 42 0.82 -5.01 -1.59
CA GLU A 42 1.33 -5.18 -2.95
C GLU A 42 1.38 -6.66 -3.37
N ARG A 43 1.86 -7.55 -2.49
CA ARG A 43 1.86 -9.00 -2.78
C ARG A 43 0.46 -9.56 -2.90
N ALA A 44 -0.46 -9.16 -2.03
CA ALA A 44 -1.86 -9.64 -2.04
C ALA A 44 -2.57 -9.20 -3.33
N ILE A 45 -2.43 -7.93 -3.73
CA ILE A 45 -2.98 -7.42 -4.98
C ILE A 45 -2.39 -8.19 -6.16
N ARG A 46 -1.07 -8.36 -6.21
CA ARG A 46 -0.41 -9.13 -7.28
C ARG A 46 -0.88 -10.59 -7.33
N ALA A 47 -1.15 -11.22 -6.19
CA ALA A 47 -1.63 -12.59 -6.15
C ALA A 47 -3.00 -12.75 -6.84
N VAL A 48 -3.88 -11.75 -6.68
CA VAL A 48 -5.26 -11.76 -7.22
C VAL A 48 -5.30 -11.24 -8.66
N THR A 49 -4.63 -10.12 -8.94
CA THR A 49 -4.77 -9.41 -10.22
C THR A 49 -3.64 -9.71 -11.21
N ARG A 50 -2.52 -10.28 -10.73
CA ARG A 50 -1.26 -10.42 -11.46
C ARG A 50 -0.58 -9.10 -11.84
N GLU A 51 -1.10 -7.97 -11.37
CA GLU A 51 -0.54 -6.65 -11.62
C GLU A 51 0.48 -6.25 -10.55
N GLN A 52 1.47 -5.46 -10.94
CA GLN A 52 2.36 -4.77 -10.01
C GLN A 52 1.84 -3.36 -9.78
N VAL A 53 1.53 -3.04 -8.53
CA VAL A 53 0.98 -1.74 -8.13
C VAL A 53 1.84 -1.11 -7.04
N ASN A 54 1.72 0.20 -6.88
CA ASN A 54 2.33 0.95 -5.78
C ASN A 54 1.21 1.69 -5.02
N PRO A 55 0.57 1.07 -4.03
CA PRO A 55 -0.52 1.68 -3.29
C PRO A 55 -0.03 2.90 -2.51
N ILE A 56 -0.82 3.97 -2.55
CA ILE A 56 -0.54 5.23 -1.86
C ILE A 56 -1.40 5.24 -0.60
N GLY A 57 -0.76 5.27 0.58
CA GLY A 57 -1.46 5.40 1.85
C GLY A 57 -1.67 6.86 2.24
N ALA A 58 -2.73 7.15 3.00
CA ALA A 58 -3.07 8.47 3.52
C ALA A 58 -2.05 8.97 4.54
N GLY A 59 -1.42 8.05 5.29
CA GLY A 59 -0.34 8.36 6.21
C GLY A 59 0.63 7.19 6.37
N ARG A 60 1.89 7.47 6.73
CA ARG A 60 2.82 6.41 7.13
C ARG A 60 2.64 6.12 8.61
N THR A 61 2.66 4.84 8.97
CA THR A 61 2.70 4.38 10.36
C THR A 61 4.07 3.78 10.67
N ASP A 62 4.52 3.97 11.91
CA ASP A 62 5.78 3.41 12.41
C ASP A 62 5.64 1.91 12.71
N ALA A 63 6.78 1.25 12.97
CA ALA A 63 6.82 -0.17 13.32
C ALA A 63 5.92 -0.49 14.51
N GLY A 64 5.14 -1.57 14.40
CA GLY A 64 4.22 -2.00 15.46
C GLY A 64 2.89 -1.25 15.55
N VAL A 65 2.70 -0.13 14.85
CA VAL A 65 1.46 0.67 14.93
C VAL A 65 0.32 -0.05 14.19
N HIS A 66 -0.87 -0.08 14.82
CA HIS A 66 -2.09 -0.65 14.25
C HIS A 66 -2.94 0.43 13.57
N ALA A 67 -3.84 0.02 12.67
CA ALA A 67 -4.84 0.92 12.09
C ALA A 67 -6.16 0.20 11.84
N LEU A 68 -7.28 0.88 12.10
CA LEU A 68 -8.64 0.38 11.81
C LEU A 68 -9.17 0.82 10.43
N GLY A 69 -8.49 1.76 9.78
CA GLY A 69 -9.02 2.40 8.57
C GLY A 69 -7.99 3.21 7.81
N GLN A 70 -6.81 2.64 7.59
CA GLN A 70 -5.84 3.21 6.66
C GLN A 70 -6.47 3.29 5.26
N VAL A 71 -6.32 4.42 4.60
CA VAL A 71 -6.81 4.66 3.23
C VAL A 71 -5.65 4.70 2.27
#